data_AF-A0A1G1H9V3-F1
#
_entry.id   AF-A0A1G1H9V3-F1
#
_cell.length_a   1.000
_cell.length_b   1.000
_cell.length_c   1.000
_cell.angle_alpha   90.00
_cell.angle_beta   90.00
_cell.angle_gamma   90.00
#
_symmetry.space_group_name_H-M   'P 1'
#
loop_
_entity.id
_entity.type
_entity.pdbx_description
1 polymer ?
#
loop_
_entity_poly.entity_id
_entity_poly.type
_entity_poly.pdbx_seq_one_letter_code
_entity_poly.pdbx_strand_id
1 'polypeptide(L)'
;MKPPRLRLPYLPVLLAAYIDETLSRITGRYPRIPLTGVKMARKHMYFDCSKAVRELNMPQSPIEVAMENAVNWFREHGYVR
;
A
#
# COMPACT_ATOMS: atom_id res chain seq x y z
N MET A 1 -15.74 6.51 6.23
CA MET A 1 -14.66 6.20 7.18
C MET A 1 -13.82 7.44 7.41
N LYS A 2 -13.48 7.77 8.65
CA LYS A 2 -12.63 8.92 8.95
C LYS A 2 -11.18 8.54 8.65
N PRO A 3 -10.46 9.25 7.77
CA PRO A 3 -9.07 8.88 7.47
C PRO A 3 -8.22 9.00 8.74
N PRO A 4 -7.23 8.11 8.94
CA PRO A 4 -6.29 8.24 10.04
C PRO A 4 -5.54 9.57 9.89
N ARG A 5 -5.69 10.43 10.91
CA ARG A 5 -5.06 11.77 10.91
C ARG A 5 -3.65 11.76 11.47
N LEU A 6 -3.22 10.65 12.05
CA LEU A 6 -1.90 10.50 12.64
C LEU A 6 -0.86 10.33 11.55
N ARG A 7 0.02 11.33 11.38
CA ARG A 7 1.21 11.20 10.56
C ARG A 7 2.32 10.60 11.42
N LEU A 8 2.71 9.38 11.10
CA LEU A 8 3.82 8.72 11.81
C LEU A 8 5.16 9.30 11.34
N PRO A 9 6.08 9.66 12.25
CA PRO A 9 7.42 10.10 11.89
C PRO A 9 8.22 8.95 11.25
N TYR A 10 9.03 9.28 10.25
CA TYR A 10 9.74 8.28 9.43
C TYR A 10 10.77 7.45 10.23
N LEU A 11 11.54 8.09 11.12
CA LEU A 11 12.63 7.43 11.85
C LEU A 11 12.14 6.31 12.78
N PRO A 12 11.11 6.52 13.64
CA PRO A 12 10.58 5.44 14.48
C PRO A 12 10.01 4.28 13.67
N VAL A 13 9.32 4.57 12.56
CA VAL A 13 8.77 3.52 11.66
C VAL A 13 9.88 2.72 11.01
N LEU A 14 10.97 3.38 10.58
CA LEU A 14 12.12 2.72 10.00
C LEU A 14 12.81 1.78 11.01
N LEU A 15 13.03 2.24 12.25
CA LEU A 15 13.60 1.42 13.30
C LEU A 15 12.71 0.21 13.63
N ALA A 16 11.41 0.41 13.75
CA ALA A 16 10.46 -0.67 13.96
C ALA A 16 10.49 -1.70 12.82
N ALA A 17 10.60 -1.26 11.56
CA ALA A 17 10.72 -2.13 10.40
C ALA A 17 12.01 -2.97 10.42
N TYR A 18 13.14 -2.41 10.85
CA TYR A 18 14.40 -3.15 11.01
C TYR A 18 14.32 -4.24 12.07
N ILE A 19 13.67 -3.94 13.20
CA ILE A 19 13.44 -4.92 14.28
C ILE A 19 12.52 -6.03 13.79
N ASP A 20 11.40 -5.67 13.14
CA ASP A 20 10.42 -6.62 12.62
C ASP A 20 11.01 -7.52 11.53
N GLU A 21 11.82 -6.99 10.60
CA GLU A 21 12.50 -7.78 9.58
C GLU A 21 13.53 -8.74 10.20
N THR A 22 14.26 -8.31 11.23
CA THR A 22 15.23 -9.16 11.94
C THR A 22 14.53 -10.30 12.68
N LEU A 23 13.44 -9.99 13.39
CA LEU A 23 12.60 -10.99 14.05
C LEU A 23 11.95 -11.95 13.04
N SER A 24 11.49 -11.43 11.91
CA SER A 24 10.95 -12.22 10.80
C SER A 24 11.98 -13.21 10.26
N ARG A 25 13.23 -12.78 10.04
CA ARG A 25 14.33 -13.66 9.60
C ARG A 25 14.64 -14.77 10.61
N ILE A 26 14.53 -14.49 11.91
CA ILE A 26 14.76 -15.47 12.97
C ILE A 26 13.56 -16.43 13.13
N THR A 27 12.34 -15.92 13.04
CA THR A 27 11.11 -16.69 13.29
C THR A 27 10.54 -17.38 12.04
N GLY A 28 11.07 -17.05 10.84
CA GLY A 28 10.56 -17.53 9.56
C GLY A 28 9.17 -16.97 9.19
N ARG A 29 8.62 -16.03 9.98
CA ARG A 29 7.30 -15.42 9.74
C ARG A 29 7.42 -14.23 8.82
N TYR A 30 6.38 -13.93 8.05
CA TYR A 30 6.35 -12.74 7.19
C TYR A 30 6.39 -11.45 8.02
N PRO A 31 7.22 -10.45 7.67
CA PRO A 31 7.31 -9.20 8.43
C PRO A 31 6.00 -8.41 8.30
N ARG A 32 5.50 -7.91 9.42
CA ARG A 32 4.31 -7.05 9.45
C ARG A 32 4.61 -5.65 8.93
N ILE A 33 5.85 -5.18 9.09
CA ILE A 33 6.32 -3.87 8.62
C ILE A 33 7.50 -4.10 7.67
N PRO A 34 7.25 -4.34 6.38
CA PRO A 34 8.33 -4.58 5.43
C PRO A 34 9.19 -3.32 5.26
N LEU A 35 10.50 -3.47 5.47
CA LEU A 35 11.47 -2.37 5.34
C LEU A 35 11.41 -1.72 3.95
N THR A 36 11.23 -2.53 2.90
CA THR A 36 11.06 -2.07 1.53
C THR A 36 9.82 -1.18 1.40
N GLY A 37 8.71 -1.56 2.02
CA GLY A 37 7.49 -0.76 2.03
C GLY A 37 7.68 0.61 2.68
N VAL A 38 8.39 0.67 3.82
CA VAL A 38 8.73 1.93 4.49
C VAL A 38 9.61 2.82 3.62
N LYS A 39 10.63 2.25 2.97
CA LYS A 39 11.51 2.97 2.05
C LYS A 39 10.76 3.48 0.81
N MET A 40 9.81 2.71 0.28
CA MET A 40 8.96 3.11 -0.84
C MET A 40 7.99 4.22 -0.46
N ALA A 41 7.39 4.17 0.73
CA ALA A 41 6.45 5.19 1.21
C ALA A 41 7.08 6.59 1.31
N ARG A 42 8.41 6.68 1.46
CA ARG A 42 9.14 7.97 1.44
C ARG A 42 9.25 8.58 0.04
N LYS A 43 9.09 7.79 -1.03
CA LYS A 43 9.28 8.24 -2.41
C LYS A 43 7.94 8.49 -3.08
N HIS A 44 7.80 9.65 -3.73
CA HIS A 44 6.68 9.89 -4.64
C HIS A 44 6.89 9.07 -5.92
N MET A 45 5.96 8.16 -6.20
CA MET A 45 5.98 7.31 -7.38
C MET A 45 4.96 7.86 -8.38
N TYR A 46 5.45 8.24 -9.56
CA TYR A 46 4.64 8.67 -10.69
C TYR A 46 4.55 7.52 -11.69
N PHE A 47 3.35 7.24 -12.20
CA PHE A 47 3.10 6.16 -13.14
C PHE A 47 2.44 6.73 -14.40
N ASP A 48 2.96 6.34 -15.57
CA ASP A 48 2.34 6.61 -16.86
C ASP A 48 1.82 5.30 -17.46
N CYS A 49 0.52 5.25 -17.68
CA CYS A 49 -0.15 4.08 -18.27
C CYS A 49 -0.35 4.23 -19.79
N SER A 50 0.17 5.29 -20.41
CA SER A 50 -0.11 5.64 -21.82
C SER A 50 0.32 4.55 -22.78
N LYS A 51 1.42 3.84 -22.47
CA LYS A 51 1.87 2.70 -23.28
C LYS A 51 0.84 1.56 -23.30
N ALA A 52 0.31 1.18 -22.14
CA ALA A 52 -0.66 0.10 -22.02
C ALA A 52 -1.98 0.44 -22.73
N VAL A 53 -2.42 1.70 -22.67
CA VAL A 53 -3.59 2.18 -23.41
C VAL A 53 -3.39 2.04 -24.92
N ARG A 54 -2.24 2.49 -25.45
CA ARG A 54 -1.96 2.45 -26.89
C ARG A 54 -1.76 1.03 -27.43
N GLU A 55 -1.01 0.20 -26.72
CA GLU A 55 -0.58 -1.09 -27.24
C GLU A 55 -1.56 -2.22 -26.91
N LEU A 56 -2.27 -2.13 -25.78
CA LEU A 56 -3.12 -3.20 -25.27
C LEU A 56 -4.60 -2.83 -25.24
N ASN A 57 -4.99 -1.64 -25.71
CA ASN A 57 -6.35 -1.10 -25.57
C ASN A 57 -6.88 -1.19 -24.13
N MET A 58 -6.00 -0.96 -23.14
CA MET A 58 -6.33 -1.09 -21.73
C MET A 58 -7.41 -0.06 -21.34
N PRO A 59 -8.60 -0.48 -20.86
CA PRO A 59 -9.66 0.44 -20.49
C PRO A 59 -9.22 1.30 -19.31
N GLN A 60 -9.47 2.60 -19.40
CA GLN A 60 -9.20 3.56 -18.32
C GLN A 60 -10.50 3.94 -17.64
N SER A 61 -10.44 4.10 -16.32
CA SER A 61 -11.54 4.63 -15.51
C SER A 61 -11.00 5.69 -14.56
N PRO A 62 -11.85 6.63 -14.10
CA PRO A 62 -11.47 7.57 -13.05
C PRO A 62 -11.01 6.83 -11.78
N ILE A 63 -10.00 7.38 -11.10
CA ILE A 63 -9.41 6.74 -9.92
C ILE A 63 -10.42 6.62 -8.78
N GLU A 64 -11.37 7.53 -8.68
CA GLU A 64 -12.43 7.55 -7.68
C GLU A 64 -13.30 6.29 -7.78
N VAL A 65 -13.62 5.86 -9.01
CA VAL A 65 -14.40 4.65 -9.25
C VAL A 65 -13.63 3.40 -8.83
N ALA A 66 -12.33 3.34 -9.15
CA ALA A 66 -11.47 2.24 -8.72
C ALA A 66 -11.36 2.16 -7.18
N MET A 67 -11.25 3.30 -6.50
CA MET A 67 -11.24 3.38 -5.04
C MET A 67 -12.57 2.92 -4.44
N GLU A 68 -13.69 3.37 -4.99
CA GLU A 68 -15.03 2.97 -4.54
C GLU A 68 -15.22 1.45 -4.66
N ASN A 69 -14.89 0.88 -5.82
CA ASN A 69 -14.97 -0.56 -6.06
C ASN A 69 -14.12 -1.35 -5.06
N ALA A 70 -12.90 -0.90 -4.76
CA ALA A 70 -12.04 -1.55 -3.77
C ALA A 70 -12.66 -1.51 -2.37
N VAL A 71 -13.17 -0.36 -1.93
CA VAL A 71 -13.82 -0.23 -0.61
C VAL A 71 -15.08 -1.10 -0.53
N ASN A 72 -15.90 -1.12 -1.59
CA ASN A 72 -17.10 -1.95 -1.64
C ASN A 72 -16.76 -3.44 -1.54
N TRP A 73 -15.72 -3.89 -2.26
CA TRP A 73 -15.23 -5.26 -2.13
C TRP A 73 -14.83 -5.61 -0.68
N PHE A 74 -14.10 -4.73 0.01
CA PHE A 74 -13.72 -4.95 1.41
C PHE A 74 -14.94 -5.03 2.35
N ARG A 75 -16.00 -4.26 2.07
CA ARG A 75 -17.26 -4.30 2.84
C ARG A 75 -18.04 -5.58 2.59
N GLU A 76 -18.17 -5.99 1.33
CA GLU A 76 -18.87 -7.21 0.93
C GLU A 76 -18.25 -8.46 1.56
N HIS A 77 -16.92 -8.48 1.70
CA HIS A 77 -16.19 -9.60 2.31
C HIS A 77 -16.08 -9.50 3.83
N GLY A 78 -16.75 -8.51 4.45
CA GLY A 78 -16.81 -8.37 5.91
C GLY A 78 -15.49 -7.96 6.57
N TYR A 79 -14.49 -7.52 5.80
CA TYR A 79 -13.21 -7.05 6.36
C TYR A 79 -13.33 -5.66 7.00
N VAL A 80 -14.28 -4.85 6.52
CA VAL A 80 -14.51 -3.52 7.05
C VAL A 80 -16.01 -3.21 7.04
N ARG A 81 -16.52 -2.60 8.11
CA ARG A 81 -17.93 -2.19 8.25
C ARG A 81 -18.11 -0.69 8.03
#